data_AF-A0A917C139-F1
#
_entry.id   AF-A0A917C139-F1
#
_cell.length_a   1.000
_cell.length_b   1.000
_cell.length_c   1.000
_cell.angle_alpha   90.00
_cell.angle_beta   90.00
_cell.angle_gamma   90.00
#
_symmetry.space_group_name_H-M   'P 1'
#
loop_
_entity.id
_entity.type
_entity.pdbx_description
1 polymer ?
#
loop_
_entity_poly.entity_id
_entity_poly.type
_entity_poly.pdbx_seq_one_letter_code
_entity_poly.pdbx_strand_id
1 'polypeptide(L)'
;MRLSQILHEEHQRTLTVLDELDGWRGKNKPDDIEQIKGLLTDLIDVAQSDITEHYAFEEEHLFPVLRMNGADFMANMLAGEHQMIRPIAQELSAMAQKAIETGFDDQSWQSFQELSFDFIGHETFHIQKEEMGLINAINSLFTPEQEAPLIELYKKGS
;
A
#
# COMPACT_ATOMS: atom_id res chain seq x y z
N MET A 1 5.79 20.44 -6.79
CA MET A 1 5.39 19.04 -6.58
C MET A 1 3.88 19.04 -6.40
N ARG A 2 3.17 18.23 -7.18
CA ARG A 2 1.71 18.06 -7.08
C ARG A 2 1.40 16.94 -6.09
N LEU A 3 0.23 16.95 -5.48
CA LEU A 3 -0.20 15.87 -4.59
C LEU A 3 -0.22 14.52 -5.33
N SER A 4 -0.73 14.52 -6.56
CA SER A 4 -0.73 13.36 -7.45
C SER A 4 0.66 12.78 -7.73
N GLN A 5 1.71 13.60 -7.74
CA GLN A 5 3.09 13.12 -7.92
C GLN A 5 3.58 12.38 -6.68
N ILE A 6 3.20 12.84 -5.48
CA ILE A 6 3.61 12.23 -4.21
C ILE A 6 2.97 10.84 -4.10
N LEU A 7 1.65 10.77 -4.29
CA LEU A 7 0.91 9.50 -4.23
C LEU A 7 1.41 8.52 -5.30
N HIS A 8 1.71 9.01 -6.51
CA HIS A 8 2.29 8.18 -7.56
C HIS A 8 3.66 7.60 -7.17
N GLU A 9 4.56 8.41 -6.60
CA GLU A 9 5.87 7.94 -6.14
C GLU A 9 5.75 6.88 -5.04
N GLU A 10 4.79 7.02 -4.13
CA GLU A 10 4.48 6.02 -3.10
C GLU A 10 3.95 4.72 -3.73
N HIS A 11 3.01 4.80 -4.68
CA HIS A 11 2.53 3.64 -5.42
C HIS A 11 3.65 2.90 -6.14
N GLN A 12 4.60 3.62 -6.77
CA GLN A 12 5.74 2.97 -7.42
C GLN A 12 6.65 2.26 -6.41
N ARG A 13 6.81 2.81 -5.20
CA ARG A 13 7.55 2.16 -4.13
C ARG A 13 6.85 0.88 -3.69
N THR A 14 5.54 0.93 -3.41
CA THR A 14 4.74 -0.26 -3.07
C THR A 14 4.88 -1.34 -4.13
N LEU A 15 4.63 -0.99 -5.40
CA LEU A 15 4.71 -1.94 -6.52
C LEU A 15 6.09 -2.59 -6.65
N THR A 16 7.17 -1.86 -6.35
CA THR A 16 8.53 -2.41 -6.37
C THR A 16 8.69 -3.50 -5.30
N VAL A 17 8.23 -3.24 -4.07
CA VAL A 17 8.26 -4.23 -2.98
C VAL A 17 7.39 -5.44 -3.29
N LEU A 18 6.21 -5.22 -3.90
CA LEU A 18 5.33 -6.32 -4.31
C LEU A 18 5.95 -7.20 -5.40
N ASP A 19 6.66 -6.61 -6.38
CA ASP A 19 7.37 -7.37 -7.43
C ASP A 19 8.52 -8.20 -6.85
N GLU A 20 9.30 -7.62 -5.93
CA GLU A 20 10.35 -8.35 -5.22
C GLU A 20 9.79 -9.51 -4.38
N LEU A 21 8.65 -9.28 -3.71
CA LEU A 21 7.94 -10.29 -2.95
C LEU A 21 7.40 -11.40 -3.85
N ASP A 22 6.82 -11.07 -5.01
CA ASP A 22 6.36 -12.05 -5.99
C ASP A 22 7.53 -12.86 -6.57
N GLY A 23 8.72 -12.25 -6.66
CA GLY A 23 9.96 -12.93 -7.02
C GLY A 23 10.32 -14.09 -6.08
N TRP A 24 9.76 -14.16 -4.87
CA TRP A 24 9.93 -15.28 -3.93
C TRP A 24 8.87 -16.37 -4.04
N ARG A 25 7.87 -16.19 -4.90
CA ARG A 25 6.77 -17.14 -5.08
C ARG A 25 7.26 -18.55 -5.38
N GLY A 26 6.79 -19.50 -4.57
CA GLY A 26 7.04 -20.93 -4.76
C GLY A 26 8.50 -21.35 -4.54
N LYS A 27 9.35 -20.44 -4.07
CA LYS A 27 10.70 -20.77 -3.60
C LYS A 27 10.61 -21.47 -2.24
N ASN A 28 11.62 -22.26 -1.95
CA ASN A 28 11.83 -22.75 -0.59
C ASN A 28 12.11 -21.57 0.34
N LYS A 29 11.84 -21.76 1.64
CA LYS A 29 12.21 -20.79 2.66
C LYS A 29 13.70 -20.47 2.58
N PRO A 30 14.12 -19.24 2.90
CA PRO A 30 15.54 -18.92 2.93
C PRO A 30 16.26 -19.78 3.99
N ASP A 31 17.48 -20.21 3.67
CA ASP A 31 18.34 -20.92 4.62
C ASP A 31 18.85 -19.97 5.73
N ASP A 32 18.99 -18.68 5.38
CA ASP A 32 19.36 -17.60 6.28
C ASP A 32 18.43 -16.41 6.03
N ILE A 33 17.83 -15.88 7.10
CA ILE A 33 16.91 -14.74 7.02
C ILE A 33 17.55 -13.50 6.38
N GLU A 34 18.87 -13.34 6.51
CA GLU A 34 19.60 -12.22 5.91
C GLU A 34 19.47 -12.17 4.37
N GLN A 35 19.06 -13.28 3.73
CA GLN A 35 18.77 -13.32 2.28
C GLN A 35 17.54 -12.49 1.88
N ILE A 36 16.58 -12.29 2.80
CA ILE A 36 15.31 -11.59 2.54
C ILE A 36 15.00 -10.49 3.55
N LYS A 37 15.86 -10.28 4.55
CA LYS A 37 15.62 -9.32 5.62
C LYS A 37 15.35 -7.90 5.11
N GLY A 38 16.04 -7.48 4.04
CA GLY A 38 15.77 -6.19 3.38
C GLY A 38 14.33 -6.11 2.89
N LEU A 39 13.93 -7.05 2.03
CA LEU A 39 12.55 -7.18 1.54
C LEU A 39 11.51 -7.25 2.67
N LEU A 40 11.76 -8.01 3.74
CA LEU A 40 10.85 -8.06 4.88
C LEU A 40 10.73 -6.72 5.61
N THR A 41 11.82 -5.96 5.68
CA THR A 41 11.83 -4.60 6.27
C THR A 41 11.03 -3.65 5.38
N ASP A 42 11.28 -3.67 4.08
CA ASP A 42 10.57 -2.83 3.11
C ASP A 42 9.07 -3.14 3.08
N LEU A 43 8.70 -4.42 3.22
CA LEU A 43 7.30 -4.85 3.35
C LEU A 43 6.62 -4.32 4.61
N ILE A 44 7.32 -4.32 5.75
CA ILE A 44 6.82 -3.73 7.00
C ILE A 44 6.60 -2.23 6.82
N ASP A 45 7.56 -1.54 6.20
CA ASP A 45 7.50 -0.09 5.98
C ASP A 45 6.35 0.29 5.02
N VAL A 46 6.17 -0.43 3.92
CA VAL A 46 5.04 -0.24 2.99
C VAL A 46 3.70 -0.53 3.67
N ALA A 47 3.59 -1.60 4.46
CA ALA A 47 2.37 -1.89 5.21
C ALA A 47 2.03 -0.81 6.25
N GLN A 48 3.03 -0.09 6.77
CA GLN A 48 2.82 1.01 7.70
C GLN A 48 2.45 2.31 6.98
N SER A 49 3.29 2.82 6.07
CA SER A 49 3.04 4.13 5.44
C SER A 49 1.93 4.08 4.39
N ASP A 50 1.92 3.06 3.53
CA ASP A 50 1.11 3.08 2.31
C ASP A 50 -0.29 2.49 2.56
N ILE A 51 -0.49 1.78 3.66
CA ILE A 51 -1.78 1.16 3.99
C ILE A 51 -2.43 1.79 5.22
N THR A 52 -1.64 2.36 6.12
CA THR A 52 -2.22 3.06 7.29
C THR A 52 -2.32 4.55 7.04
N GLU A 53 -1.24 5.21 6.64
CA GLU A 53 -1.19 6.68 6.54
C GLU A 53 -1.76 7.18 5.21
N HIS A 54 -1.37 6.56 4.09
CA HIS A 54 -1.89 6.89 2.77
C HIS A 54 -3.40 6.67 2.70
N TYR A 55 -3.90 5.46 3.00
CA TYR A 55 -5.35 5.19 3.01
C TYR A 55 -6.13 6.12 3.94
N ALA A 56 -5.60 6.43 5.13
CA ALA A 56 -6.25 7.36 6.05
C ALA A 56 -6.35 8.76 5.43
N PHE A 57 -5.27 9.25 4.82
CA PHE A 57 -5.26 10.54 4.16
C PHE A 57 -6.30 10.61 3.02
N GLU A 58 -6.38 9.56 2.20
CA GLU A 58 -7.35 9.50 1.12
C GLU A 58 -8.80 9.49 1.65
N GLU A 59 -9.07 8.62 2.63
CA GLU A 59 -10.40 8.49 3.24
C GLU A 59 -10.86 9.77 3.94
N GLU A 60 -9.95 10.47 4.62
CA GLU A 60 -10.24 11.66 5.43
C GLU A 60 -10.26 12.95 4.59
N HIS A 61 -9.51 13.01 3.49
CA HIS A 61 -9.29 14.26 2.77
C HIS A 61 -9.64 14.21 1.28
N LEU A 62 -9.37 13.11 0.57
CA LEU A 62 -9.59 13.04 -0.88
C LEU A 62 -10.98 12.52 -1.24
N PHE A 63 -11.40 11.42 -0.61
CA PHE A 63 -12.70 10.79 -0.85
C PHE A 63 -13.88 11.73 -0.54
N PRO A 64 -13.86 12.58 0.51
CA PRO A 64 -14.91 13.59 0.70
C PRO A 64 -15.03 14.55 -0.49
N VAL A 65 -13.91 14.99 -1.06
CA VAL A 65 -13.91 15.89 -2.23
C VAL A 65 -14.43 15.16 -3.46
N LEU A 66 -14.04 13.90 -3.67
CA LEU A 66 -14.59 13.09 -4.75
C LEU A 66 -16.10 12.94 -4.67
N ARG A 67 -16.64 12.62 -3.48
CA ARG A 67 -18.09 12.52 -3.23
C ARG A 67 -18.81 13.83 -3.53
N MET A 68 -18.26 14.96 -3.07
CA MET A 68 -18.84 16.28 -3.36
C MET A 68 -18.89 16.61 -4.86
N ASN A 69 -18.06 15.96 -5.68
CA ASN A 69 -18.01 16.12 -7.13
C ASN A 69 -18.70 14.97 -7.90
N GLY A 70 -19.53 14.16 -7.21
CA GLY A 70 -20.35 13.11 -7.82
C GLY A 70 -19.61 11.81 -8.13
N ALA A 71 -18.43 11.60 -7.57
CA ALA A 71 -17.62 10.39 -7.71
C ALA A 71 -17.79 9.40 -6.54
N ASP A 72 -18.98 9.36 -5.91
CA ASP A 72 -19.28 8.50 -4.75
C ASP A 72 -18.98 7.02 -4.99
N PHE A 73 -19.25 6.53 -6.19
CA PHE A 73 -18.99 5.13 -6.54
C PHE A 73 -17.50 4.78 -6.40
N MET A 74 -16.61 5.64 -6.93
CA MET A 74 -15.16 5.43 -6.84
C MET A 74 -14.69 5.49 -5.39
N ALA A 75 -15.09 6.53 -4.64
CA ALA A 75 -14.72 6.68 -3.24
C ALA A 75 -15.19 5.51 -2.36
N ASN A 76 -16.40 4.98 -2.60
CA ASN A 76 -16.91 3.84 -1.84
C ASN A 76 -16.25 2.52 -2.23
N MET A 77 -15.90 2.34 -3.51
CA MET A 77 -15.18 1.17 -3.99
C MET A 77 -13.78 1.11 -3.36
N LEU A 78 -12.99 2.18 -3.46
CA LEU A 78 -11.63 2.24 -2.92
C LEU A 78 -11.62 2.08 -1.39
N ALA A 79 -12.49 2.80 -0.66
CA ALA A 79 -12.61 2.62 0.78
C ALA A 79 -13.03 1.20 1.19
N GLY A 80 -13.87 0.52 0.39
CA GLY A 80 -14.21 -0.88 0.62
C GLY A 80 -13.03 -1.82 0.44
N GLU A 81 -12.14 -1.51 -0.50
CA GLU A 81 -10.90 -2.25 -0.74
C GLU A 81 -9.89 -2.03 0.38
N HIS A 82 -9.74 -0.79 0.87
CA HIS A 82 -8.91 -0.50 2.04
C HIS A 82 -9.30 -1.38 3.25
N GLN A 83 -10.60 -1.52 3.50
CA GLN A 83 -11.11 -2.37 4.60
C GLN A 83 -10.73 -3.85 4.44
N MET A 84 -10.62 -4.34 3.21
CA MET A 84 -10.22 -5.71 2.91
C MET A 84 -8.69 -5.89 2.97
N ILE A 85 -7.93 -4.90 2.52
CA ILE A 85 -6.46 -4.97 2.39
C ILE A 85 -5.77 -4.77 3.75
N ARG A 86 -6.23 -3.81 4.56
CA ARG A 86 -5.64 -3.49 5.87
C ARG A 86 -5.35 -4.72 6.75
N PRO A 87 -6.31 -5.64 7.01
CA PRO A 87 -6.03 -6.80 7.87
C PRO A 87 -4.98 -7.74 7.26
N ILE A 88 -4.95 -7.91 5.94
CA ILE A 88 -3.98 -8.75 5.23
C ILE A 88 -2.57 -8.17 5.41
N ALA A 89 -2.41 -6.86 5.18
CA ALA A 89 -1.14 -6.18 5.34
C ALA A 89 -0.62 -6.19 6.78
N GLN A 90 -1.52 -6.01 7.76
CA GLN A 90 -1.18 -6.07 9.19
C GLN A 90 -0.67 -7.46 9.59
N GLU A 91 -1.36 -8.52 9.15
CA GLU A 91 -0.92 -9.89 9.43
C GLU A 91 0.41 -10.20 8.74
N LEU A 92 0.56 -9.78 7.48
CA LEU A 92 1.79 -10.00 6.72
C LEU A 92 3.00 -9.26 7.32
N SER A 93 2.81 -8.02 7.77
CA SER A 93 3.81 -7.24 8.50
C SER A 93 4.19 -7.90 9.82
N ALA A 94 3.22 -8.40 10.59
CA ALA A 94 3.49 -9.14 11.82
C ALA A 94 4.29 -10.43 11.58
N MET A 95 3.98 -11.16 10.50
CA MET A 95 4.74 -12.35 10.10
C MET A 95 6.17 -12.00 9.67
N ALA A 96 6.35 -10.92 8.89
CA ALA A 96 7.65 -10.43 8.48
C ALA A 96 8.51 -10.04 9.69
N GLN A 97 7.95 -9.28 10.64
CA GLN A 97 8.63 -8.87 11.87
C GLN A 97 9.08 -10.09 12.69
N LYS A 98 8.19 -11.07 12.87
CA LYS A 98 8.53 -12.31 13.57
C LYS A 98 9.63 -13.11 12.85
N ALA A 99 9.55 -13.18 11.52
CA ALA A 99 10.56 -13.88 10.73
C ALA A 99 11.94 -13.21 10.80
N ILE A 100 12.01 -11.88 10.86
CA ILE A 100 13.27 -11.15 11.10
C ILE A 100 13.90 -11.56 12.44
N GLU A 101 13.08 -11.80 13.48
CA GLU A 101 13.56 -12.15 14.83
C GLU A 101 13.96 -13.62 14.96
N THR A 102 13.18 -14.54 14.39
CA THR A 102 13.33 -15.99 14.66
C THR A 102 13.58 -16.84 13.42
N GLY A 103 13.60 -16.24 12.23
CA GLY A 103 13.56 -16.96 10.96
C GLY A 103 12.20 -17.56 10.65
N PHE A 104 12.09 -18.16 9.46
CA PHE A 104 10.94 -18.97 9.06
C PHE A 104 11.19 -20.46 9.32
N ASP A 105 10.17 -21.12 9.85
CA ASP A 105 9.99 -22.58 9.69
C ASP A 105 9.16 -22.87 8.44
N ASP A 106 9.01 -24.17 8.09
CA ASP A 106 8.30 -24.55 6.86
C ASP A 106 6.83 -24.12 6.86
N GLN A 107 6.17 -24.17 8.02
CA GLN A 107 4.76 -23.82 8.15
C GLN A 107 4.55 -22.31 8.02
N SER A 108 5.32 -21.52 8.77
CA SER A 108 5.26 -20.05 8.73
C SER A 108 5.69 -19.50 7.38
N TRP A 109 6.65 -20.13 6.70
CA TRP A 109 6.99 -19.78 5.32
C TRP A 109 5.83 -20.02 4.37
N GLN A 110 5.18 -21.19 4.45
CA GLN A 110 4.03 -21.49 3.60
C GLN A 110 2.90 -20.47 3.82
N SER A 111 2.54 -20.21 5.08
CA SER A 111 1.50 -19.21 5.39
C SER A 111 1.90 -17.81 4.93
N PHE A 112 3.18 -17.44 5.03
CA PHE A 112 3.68 -16.15 4.56
C PHE A 112 3.54 -16.03 3.04
N GLN A 113 3.88 -17.09 2.30
CA GLN A 113 3.77 -17.14 0.84
C GLN A 113 2.30 -17.06 0.37
N GLU A 114 1.40 -17.78 1.02
CA GLU A 114 -0.03 -17.74 0.72
C GLU A 114 -0.60 -16.33 0.93
N LEU A 115 -0.33 -15.73 2.10
CA LEU A 115 -0.82 -14.39 2.42
C LEU A 115 -0.16 -13.29 1.55
N SER A 116 1.12 -13.45 1.21
CA SER A 116 1.83 -12.55 0.28
C SER A 116 1.15 -12.54 -1.08
N PHE A 117 0.71 -13.70 -1.58
CA PHE A 117 0.02 -13.76 -2.87
C PHE A 117 -1.30 -13.00 -2.86
N ASP A 118 -2.12 -13.22 -1.83
CA ASP A 118 -3.38 -12.51 -1.70
C ASP A 118 -3.15 -11.00 -1.60
N PHE A 119 -2.17 -10.59 -0.80
CA PHE A 119 -1.79 -9.18 -0.66
C PHE A 119 -1.33 -8.55 -1.98
N ILE A 120 -0.38 -9.18 -2.69
CA ILE A 120 0.10 -8.71 -4.00
C ILE A 120 -1.05 -8.53 -4.98
N GLY A 121 -1.97 -9.51 -5.04
CA GLY A 121 -3.13 -9.45 -5.92
C GLY A 121 -4.02 -8.27 -5.59
N HIS A 122 -4.45 -8.14 -4.34
CA HIS A 122 -5.34 -7.06 -3.92
C HIS A 122 -4.71 -5.68 -4.11
N GLU A 123 -3.49 -5.48 -3.63
CA GLU A 123 -2.82 -4.18 -3.61
C GLU A 123 -2.45 -3.70 -5.01
N THR A 124 -1.95 -4.59 -5.86
CA THR A 124 -1.62 -4.23 -7.25
C THR A 124 -2.86 -3.75 -8.01
N PHE A 125 -3.99 -4.46 -7.86
CA PHE A 125 -5.24 -4.05 -8.53
C PHE A 125 -5.82 -2.78 -7.94
N HIS A 126 -5.67 -2.57 -6.64
CA HIS A 126 -6.09 -1.35 -5.95
C HIS A 126 -5.33 -0.13 -6.50
N ILE A 127 -3.99 -0.15 -6.44
CA ILE A 127 -3.12 0.91 -6.97
C ILE A 127 -3.44 1.21 -8.45
N GLN A 128 -3.67 0.19 -9.28
CA GLN A 128 -4.03 0.40 -10.68
C GLN A 128 -5.29 1.24 -10.86
N LYS A 129 -6.32 1.04 -10.03
CA LYS A 129 -7.56 1.83 -10.12
C LYS A 129 -7.34 3.26 -9.68
N GLU A 130 -6.45 3.48 -8.73
CA GLU A 130 -6.12 4.82 -8.25
C GLU A 130 -5.31 5.59 -9.28
N GLU A 131 -4.27 4.99 -9.83
CA GLU A 131 -3.46 5.55 -10.92
C GLU A 131 -4.33 5.91 -12.14
N MET A 132 -5.25 5.02 -12.53
CA MET A 132 -6.10 5.24 -13.69
C MET A 132 -7.28 6.18 -13.41
N GLY A 133 -7.76 6.24 -12.17
CA GLY A 133 -8.98 6.93 -11.77
C GLY A 133 -8.74 8.10 -10.84
N LEU A 134 -8.34 7.81 -9.60
CA LEU A 134 -8.18 8.79 -8.52
C LEU A 134 -7.14 9.87 -8.87
N ILE A 135 -5.95 9.49 -9.34
CA ILE A 135 -4.89 10.43 -9.69
C ILE A 135 -5.34 11.40 -10.78
N ASN A 136 -6.07 10.91 -11.79
CA ASN A 136 -6.66 11.75 -12.84
C ASN A 136 -7.75 12.68 -12.30
N ALA A 137 -8.57 12.20 -11.36
CA ALA A 137 -9.56 13.02 -10.68
C ALA A 137 -8.92 14.14 -9.84
N ILE A 138 -7.88 13.83 -9.07
CA ILE A 138 -7.12 14.83 -8.28
C ILE A 138 -6.58 15.93 -9.19
N ASN A 139 -5.89 15.55 -10.26
CA ASN A 139 -5.32 16.51 -11.21
C ASN A 139 -6.36 17.43 -11.86
N SER A 140 -7.60 16.95 -11.99
CA SER A 140 -8.71 17.69 -12.61
C SER A 140 -9.48 18.56 -11.61
N LEU A 141 -9.62 18.10 -10.36
CA LEU A 141 -10.46 18.73 -9.35
C LEU A 141 -9.73 19.76 -8.50
N PHE A 142 -8.42 19.60 -8.28
CA PHE A 142 -7.65 20.50 -7.42
C PHE A 142 -6.78 21.47 -8.23
N THR A 143 -6.88 22.76 -7.89
CA THR A 143 -5.88 23.75 -8.29
C THR A 143 -4.61 23.62 -7.43
N PRO A 144 -3.45 24.10 -7.89
CA PRO A 144 -2.22 24.10 -7.08
C PRO A 144 -2.39 24.75 -5.70
N GLU A 145 -3.20 25.80 -5.60
CA GLU A 145 -3.48 26.50 -4.33
C GLU A 145 -4.31 25.65 -3.37
N GLN A 146 -5.19 24.80 -3.89
CA GLN A 146 -5.99 23.86 -3.09
C GLN A 146 -5.17 22.63 -2.67
N GLU A 147 -4.18 22.22 -3.46
CA GLU A 147 -3.27 21.11 -3.11
C GLU A 147 -2.25 21.49 -2.04
N ALA A 148 -1.75 22.72 -2.05
CA ALA A 148 -0.72 23.19 -1.11
C ALA A 148 -0.98 22.81 0.37
N PRO A 149 -2.15 23.12 0.96
CA PRO A 149 -2.43 22.74 2.35
C PRO A 149 -2.56 21.23 2.55
N LEU A 150 -3.03 20.48 1.55
CA LEU A 150 -3.15 19.02 1.60
C LEU A 150 -1.78 18.34 1.57
N ILE A 151 -0.87 18.83 0.73
CA ILE A 151 0.52 18.36 0.67
C ILE A 151 1.24 18.58 2.00
N GLU A 152 1.06 19.77 2.60
CA GLU A 152 1.66 20.08 3.90
C GLU A 152 1.06 19.26 5.04
N LEU A 153 -0.22 18.89 4.94
CA LEU A 153 -0.85 17.98 5.89
C LEU A 153 -0.30 16.57 5.73
N TYR A 154 -0.21 16.09 4.50
CA TYR A 154 0.25 14.74 4.19
C TYR A 154 1.68 14.50 4.67
N LYS A 155 2.61 15.41 4.32
CA LYS A 155 4.03 15.36 4.75
C LYS A 155 4.28 15.46 6.26
N LYS A 156 3.29 15.87 7.06
CA LYS A 156 3.41 15.92 8.53
C LYS A 156 2.92 14.64 9.19
N GLY A 157 2.13 13.85 8.46
CA GLY A 157 1.63 12.55 8.89
C GLY A 157 2.50 11.38 8.44
N SER A 158 3.29 11.57 7.38
CA SER A 158 4.31 10.63 6.87
C SER A 158 5.73 10.91 7.35
#